data_AF-A0A315DKL6-F1
#
_entry.id   AF-A0A315DKL6-F1
#
_cell.length_a   1.000
_cell.length_b   1.000
_cell.length_c   1.000
_cell.angle_alpha   90.00
_cell.angle_beta   90.00
_cell.angle_gamma   90.00
#
_symmetry.space_group_name_H-M   'P 1'
#
loop_
_entity.id
_entity.type
_entity.pdbx_description
1 polymer ?
#
loop_
_entity_poly.entity_id
_entity_poly.type
_entity_poly.pdbx_seq_one_letter_code
_entity_poly.pdbx_strand_id
1 'polypeptide(L)'
;MLACYTVLELSFNHRLLELAGDLQWKATSVQLNDIEIWGRVVSGLGLGLLLMRWLDNFVRSRVLLLVMCCALGLFSMWHAQKALVDNIVSRADAQDLAMSWKSQMSTQEALNGRILLRGETLLTSPAPADIRPVMSALWASSVAGLLPEDLESDSGSAQLMSGFFAPQVSQSQLVASYRKTVMTPVVLGASLMFGLLNLCQLFAGSVAWGLTFSGQDRLLQRCKLWLLPALTLVCMGLSWWPGNVWTASAAYRLVASPALWIDQPYLAPFVEWSVRAEPAWADSVAWVHRAMLQNFEFKVPFRHWLGHEGTEPSPLAAPLR
;
A
#
# COMPACT_ATOMS: atom_id res chain seq x y z
N MET A 1 -17.60 -11.97 10.71
CA MET A 1 -16.45 -11.10 11.07
C MET A 1 -15.32 -11.23 10.07
N LEU A 2 -14.56 -12.34 10.03
CA LEU A 2 -13.44 -12.50 9.08
C LEU A 2 -13.83 -12.28 7.61
N ALA A 3 -14.97 -12.80 7.17
CA ALA A 3 -15.48 -12.57 5.80
C ALA A 3 -15.77 -11.09 5.53
N CYS A 4 -16.49 -10.41 6.42
CA CYS A 4 -16.79 -8.98 6.30
C CYS A 4 -15.51 -8.13 6.26
N TYR A 5 -14.55 -8.44 7.16
CA TYR A 5 -13.26 -7.78 7.18
C TYR A 5 -12.47 -8.02 5.90
N THR A 6 -12.42 -9.26 5.41
CA THR A 6 -11.74 -9.62 4.14
C THR A 6 -12.31 -8.81 2.97
N VAL A 7 -13.63 -8.69 2.89
CA VAL A 7 -14.29 -7.88 1.84
C VAL A 7 -13.88 -6.41 1.94
N LEU A 8 -13.89 -5.85 3.15
CA LEU A 8 -13.47 -4.47 3.41
C LEU A 8 -12.02 -4.22 3.02
N GLU A 9 -11.12 -5.10 3.48
CA GLU A 9 -9.68 -5.06 3.28
C GLU A 9 -9.28 -5.14 1.81
N LEU A 10 -9.76 -6.15 1.09
CA LEU A 10 -9.47 -6.29 -0.34
C LEU A 10 -10.00 -5.08 -1.11
N SER A 11 -11.21 -4.63 -0.79
CA SER A 11 -11.79 -3.45 -1.43
C SER A 11 -11.01 -2.17 -1.15
N PHE A 12 -10.43 -2.04 0.05
CA PHE A 12 -9.58 -0.91 0.41
C PHE A 12 -8.27 -0.92 -0.39
N ASN A 13 -7.60 -2.08 -0.50
CA ASN A 13 -6.35 -2.20 -1.27
C ASN A 13 -6.57 -1.84 -2.75
N HIS A 14 -7.70 -2.27 -3.36
CA HIS A 14 -8.07 -1.85 -4.71
C HIS A 14 -8.13 -0.33 -4.85
N ARG A 15 -8.86 0.32 -3.92
CA ARG A 15 -9.08 1.77 -3.95
C ARG A 15 -7.81 2.55 -3.68
N LEU A 16 -6.94 2.04 -2.81
CA LEU A 16 -5.65 2.63 -2.52
C LEU A 16 -4.77 2.63 -3.77
N LEU A 17 -4.71 1.52 -4.53
CA LEU A 17 -3.96 1.46 -5.78
C LEU A 17 -4.48 2.44 -6.82
N GLU A 18 -5.81 2.57 -6.96
CA GLU A 18 -6.43 3.50 -7.89
C GLU A 18 -6.08 4.96 -7.57
N LEU A 19 -6.15 5.34 -6.28
CA LEU A 19 -5.87 6.70 -5.83
C LEU A 19 -4.38 7.04 -5.77
N ALA A 20 -3.55 6.08 -5.40
CA ALA A 20 -2.09 6.23 -5.41
C ALA A 20 -1.56 6.30 -6.85
N GLY A 21 -2.16 5.52 -7.75
CA GLY A 21 -1.87 5.47 -9.18
C GLY A 21 -2.53 6.55 -10.03
N ASP A 22 -3.32 7.47 -9.45
CA ASP A 22 -3.92 8.57 -10.21
C ASP A 22 -2.85 9.58 -10.65
N LEU A 23 -2.40 9.40 -11.88
CA LEU A 23 -1.35 10.16 -12.55
C LEU A 23 -1.78 11.59 -12.89
N GLN A 24 -3.07 11.93 -12.78
CA GLN A 24 -3.59 13.26 -13.11
C GLN A 24 -3.43 14.27 -11.98
N TRP A 25 -2.77 13.92 -10.86
CA TRP A 25 -2.65 14.77 -9.67
C TRP A 25 -4.01 15.29 -9.15
N LYS A 26 -5.11 14.61 -9.52
CA LYS A 26 -6.48 14.99 -9.11
C LYS A 26 -6.80 14.53 -7.70
N ALA A 27 -6.04 13.57 -7.17
CA ALA A 27 -6.09 13.20 -5.77
C ALA A 27 -5.75 14.41 -4.88
N THR A 28 -6.80 15.09 -4.42
CA THR A 28 -6.68 16.22 -3.49
C THR A 28 -5.97 15.73 -2.23
N SER A 29 -5.14 16.57 -1.58
CA SER A 29 -4.50 16.27 -0.28
C SER A 29 -5.46 15.63 0.74
N VAL A 30 -6.72 16.03 0.65
CA VAL A 30 -7.89 15.53 1.36
C VAL A 30 -8.16 14.03 1.15
N GLN A 31 -8.13 13.54 -0.10
CA GLN A 31 -8.36 12.12 -0.40
C GLN A 31 -7.21 11.24 0.10
N LEU A 32 -5.98 11.73 -0.01
CA LEU A 32 -4.81 11.01 0.48
C LEU A 32 -4.85 10.84 2.01
N ASN A 33 -5.29 11.89 2.73
CA ASN A 33 -5.49 11.83 4.18
C ASN A 33 -6.61 10.85 4.58
N ASP A 34 -7.72 10.83 3.84
CA ASP A 34 -8.79 9.86 4.08
C ASP A 34 -8.30 8.41 3.95
N ILE A 35 -7.51 8.11 2.91
CA ILE A 35 -6.90 6.79 2.74
C ILE A 35 -5.92 6.47 3.87
N GLU A 36 -5.16 7.46 4.36
CA GLU A 36 -4.26 7.27 5.50
C GLU A 36 -5.00 6.81 6.74
N ILE A 37 -6.11 7.47 7.04
CA ILE A 37 -6.98 7.13 8.17
C ILE A 37 -7.55 5.73 7.98
N TRP A 38 -8.11 5.44 6.80
CA TRP A 38 -8.67 4.12 6.50
C TRP A 38 -7.62 3.02 6.54
N GLY A 39 -6.40 3.27 6.05
CA GLY A 39 -5.30 2.32 6.09
C GLY A 39 -4.93 1.89 7.50
N ARG A 40 -4.87 2.86 8.43
CA ARG A 40 -4.64 2.58 9.86
C ARG A 40 -5.80 1.82 10.49
N VAL A 41 -7.04 2.17 10.15
CA VAL A 41 -8.24 1.50 10.66
C VAL A 41 -8.29 0.05 10.18
N VAL A 42 -8.14 -0.16 8.88
CA VAL A 42 -8.22 -1.47 8.21
C VAL A 42 -7.09 -2.38 8.69
N SER A 43 -5.84 -1.90 8.69
CA SER A 43 -4.70 -2.64 9.26
C SER A 43 -4.88 -2.93 10.76
N GLY A 44 -5.43 -1.97 11.52
CA GLY A 44 -5.69 -2.13 12.96
C GLY A 44 -6.76 -3.16 13.29
N LEU A 45 -7.85 -3.20 12.51
CA LEU A 45 -8.86 -4.26 12.57
C LEU A 45 -8.24 -5.62 12.20
N GLY A 46 -7.39 -5.65 11.16
CA GLY A 46 -6.66 -6.83 10.75
C GLY A 46 -5.79 -7.40 11.88
N LEU A 47 -4.98 -6.56 12.50
CA LEU A 47 -4.18 -6.93 13.66
C LEU A 47 -5.06 -7.39 14.83
N GLY A 48 -6.16 -6.69 15.11
CA GLY A 48 -7.09 -7.06 16.18
C GLY A 48 -7.68 -8.45 16.01
N LEU A 49 -8.05 -8.83 14.78
CA LEU A 49 -8.55 -10.17 14.48
C LEU A 49 -7.45 -11.25 14.64
N LEU A 50 -6.20 -10.94 14.26
CA LEU A 50 -5.06 -11.84 14.51
C LEU A 50 -4.80 -12.02 16.01
N LEU A 51 -4.84 -10.94 16.79
CA LEU A 51 -4.66 -10.95 18.24
C LEU A 51 -5.75 -11.75 18.95
N MET A 52 -7.00 -11.65 18.47
CA MET A 52 -8.13 -12.41 19.02
C MET A 52 -7.84 -13.92 19.04
N ARG A 53 -7.14 -14.44 18.03
CA ARG A 53 -6.74 -15.86 17.99
C ARG A 53 -5.71 -16.21 19.07
N TRP A 54 -4.72 -15.35 19.29
CA TRP A 54 -3.66 -15.59 20.27
C TRP A 54 -4.15 -15.44 21.70
N LEU A 55 -5.09 -14.52 21.92
CA LEU A 55 -5.67 -14.24 23.23
C LEU A 55 -6.92 -15.08 23.54
N ASP A 56 -7.36 -15.96 22.63
CA ASP A 56 -8.62 -16.69 22.76
C ASP A 56 -8.70 -17.57 24.02
N ASN A 57 -7.55 -18.10 24.45
CA ASN A 57 -7.47 -18.95 25.64
C ASN A 57 -7.40 -18.17 26.96
N PHE A 58 -7.19 -16.84 26.91
CA PHE A 58 -6.98 -16.02 28.10
C PHE A 58 -8.24 -15.27 28.55
N VAL A 59 -9.17 -14.98 27.64
CA VAL A 59 -10.36 -14.19 27.95
C VAL A 59 -11.62 -15.00 27.70
N ARG A 60 -12.41 -15.26 28.75
CA ARG A 60 -13.61 -16.10 28.68
C ARG A 60 -14.76 -15.47 27.87
N SER A 61 -14.89 -14.13 27.90
CA SER A 61 -15.93 -13.41 27.16
C SER A 61 -15.48 -13.06 25.75
N ARG A 62 -16.20 -13.57 24.74
CA ARG A 62 -15.91 -13.33 23.31
C ARG A 62 -16.06 -11.87 22.91
N VAL A 63 -17.05 -11.18 23.46
CA VAL A 63 -17.28 -9.75 23.19
C VAL A 63 -16.17 -8.90 23.80
N LEU A 64 -15.77 -9.18 25.04
CA LEU A 64 -14.68 -8.46 25.70
C LEU A 64 -13.36 -8.68 24.95
N LEU A 65 -13.08 -9.92 24.56
CA LEU A 65 -11.90 -10.26 23.76
C LEU A 65 -11.88 -9.49 22.43
N LEU A 66 -13.01 -9.45 21.72
CA LEU A 66 -13.13 -8.72 20.46
C LEU A 66 -12.86 -7.23 20.66
N VAL A 67 -13.53 -6.59 21.63
CA VAL A 67 -13.38 -5.16 21.90
C VAL A 67 -11.94 -4.83 22.31
N MET A 68 -11.35 -5.62 23.21
CA MET A 68 -9.97 -5.43 23.65
C MET A 68 -8.97 -5.59 22.51
N CYS A 69 -9.11 -6.63 21.68
CA CYS A 69 -8.20 -6.85 20.56
C CYS A 69 -8.36 -5.81 19.46
N CYS A 70 -9.60 -5.37 19.17
CA CYS A 70 -9.83 -4.29 18.22
C CYS A 70 -9.26 -2.96 18.74
N ALA A 71 -9.48 -2.63 20.01
CA ALA A 71 -8.92 -1.43 20.62
C ALA A 71 -7.39 -1.45 20.59
N LEU A 72 -6.78 -2.57 20.99
CA LEU A 72 -5.33 -2.75 20.97
C LEU A 72 -4.77 -2.70 19.55
N GLY A 73 -5.41 -3.37 18.59
CA GLY A 73 -5.00 -3.39 17.18
C GLY A 73 -5.08 -2.01 16.53
N LEU A 74 -6.20 -1.30 16.71
CA LEU A 74 -6.38 0.07 16.23
C LEU A 74 -5.38 1.03 16.86
N PHE A 75 -5.23 1.02 18.20
CA PHE A 75 -4.27 1.88 18.89
C PHE A 75 -2.83 1.62 18.42
N SER A 76 -2.45 0.33 18.32
CA SER A 76 -1.13 -0.06 17.87
C SER A 76 -0.85 0.39 16.44
N MET A 77 -1.75 0.12 15.49
CA MET A 77 -1.55 0.50 14.09
C MET A 77 -1.63 2.01 13.87
N TRP A 78 -2.48 2.70 14.63
CA TRP A 78 -2.58 4.17 14.60
C TRP A 78 -1.24 4.84 14.91
N HIS A 79 -0.57 4.38 15.97
CA HIS A 79 0.71 4.92 16.40
C HIS A 79 1.89 4.35 15.61
N ALA A 80 1.91 3.04 15.32
CA ALA A 80 3.03 2.39 14.64
C ALA A 80 3.21 2.87 13.19
N GLN A 81 2.14 2.91 12.39
CA GLN A 81 2.25 3.38 11.00
C GLN A 81 2.62 4.87 10.97
N LYS A 82 2.01 5.69 11.83
CA LYS A 82 2.34 7.12 11.92
C LYS A 82 3.80 7.33 12.32
N ALA A 83 4.24 6.71 13.42
CA ALA A 83 5.61 6.85 13.92
C ALA A 83 6.65 6.35 12.90
N LEU A 84 6.35 5.27 12.18
CA LEU A 84 7.22 4.76 11.13
C LEU A 84 7.34 5.76 9.97
N VAL A 85 6.23 6.26 9.44
CA VAL A 85 6.23 7.25 8.35
C VAL A 85 6.92 8.53 8.80
N ASP A 86 6.59 9.07 9.96
CA ASP A 86 7.19 10.30 10.49
C ASP A 86 8.71 10.13 10.72
N ASN A 87 9.16 8.95 11.17
CA ASN A 87 10.58 8.65 11.35
C ASN A 87 11.33 8.57 10.00
N ILE A 88 10.73 7.97 8.96
CA ILE A 88 11.35 7.94 7.63
C ILE A 88 11.38 9.35 7.02
N VAL A 89 10.27 10.10 7.12
CA VAL A 89 10.16 11.47 6.58
C VAL A 89 11.10 12.45 7.27
N SER A 90 11.28 12.35 8.58
CA SER A 90 12.18 13.24 9.33
C SER A 90 13.67 13.01 9.07
N ARG A 91 14.03 11.86 8.49
CA ARG A 91 15.41 11.53 8.09
C ARG A 91 15.72 11.84 6.63
N ALA A 92 14.72 12.23 5.85
CA ALA A 92 14.87 12.48 4.42
C ALA A 92 15.83 13.64 4.16
N ASP A 93 16.81 13.41 3.30
CA ASP A 93 17.71 14.46 2.85
C ASP A 93 17.15 15.21 1.63
N ALA A 94 17.87 16.23 1.16
CA ALA A 94 17.43 16.98 -0.01
C ALA A 94 17.36 16.13 -1.30
N GLN A 95 18.17 15.07 -1.38
CA GLN A 95 18.24 14.19 -2.55
C GLN A 95 17.04 13.24 -2.59
N ASP A 96 16.66 12.65 -1.46
CA ASP A 96 15.46 11.82 -1.27
C ASP A 96 14.19 12.59 -1.65
N LEU A 97 14.08 13.83 -1.20
CA LEU A 97 12.95 14.72 -1.51
C LEU A 97 12.87 15.00 -3.01
N ALA A 98 14.00 15.34 -3.64
CA ALA A 98 14.08 15.60 -5.07
C ALA A 98 13.83 14.34 -5.91
N MET A 99 14.33 13.18 -5.46
CA MET A 99 14.14 11.90 -6.13
C MET A 99 12.67 11.47 -6.11
N SER A 100 12.01 11.60 -4.96
CA SER A 100 10.57 11.32 -4.84
C SER A 100 9.73 12.22 -5.75
N TRP A 101 10.06 13.50 -5.84
CA TRP A 101 9.39 14.42 -6.75
C TRP A 101 9.60 14.05 -8.22
N LYS A 102 10.87 13.85 -8.63
CA LYS A 102 11.24 13.48 -10.00
C LYS A 102 10.59 12.14 -10.42
N SER A 103 10.65 11.15 -9.54
CA SER A 103 10.06 9.83 -9.80
C SER A 103 8.54 9.91 -9.98
N GLN A 104 7.82 10.69 -9.16
CA GLN A 104 6.37 10.92 -9.35
C GLN A 104 6.05 11.53 -10.72
N MET A 105 6.83 12.52 -11.16
CA MET A 105 6.65 13.14 -12.49
C MET A 105 6.97 12.18 -13.63
N SER A 106 7.95 11.30 -13.44
CA SER A 106 8.36 10.30 -14.43
C SER A 106 7.45 9.06 -14.50
N THR A 107 6.42 8.95 -13.65
CA THR A 107 5.62 7.72 -13.55
C THR A 107 5.02 7.31 -14.90
N GLN A 108 4.54 8.26 -15.72
CA GLN A 108 4.02 7.96 -17.06
C GLN A 108 5.09 7.37 -17.99
N GLU A 109 6.29 7.92 -17.96
CA GLU A 109 7.41 7.42 -18.78
C GLU A 109 7.84 6.04 -18.30
N ALA A 110 7.83 5.79 -16.98
CA ALA A 110 8.11 4.47 -16.41
C ALA A 110 7.07 3.45 -16.88
N LEU A 111 5.78 3.79 -16.81
CA LEU A 111 4.68 2.93 -17.27
C LEU A 111 4.73 2.66 -18.78
N ASN A 112 5.29 3.57 -19.58
CA ASN A 112 5.49 3.37 -21.01
C ASN A 112 6.76 2.58 -21.35
N GLY A 113 7.57 2.21 -20.35
CA GLY A 113 8.84 1.52 -20.54
C GLY A 113 9.96 2.40 -21.11
N ARG A 114 9.91 3.71 -20.84
CA ARG A 114 10.83 4.74 -21.35
C ARG A 114 11.76 5.29 -20.28
N ILE A 115 12.00 4.52 -19.22
CA ILE A 115 12.90 4.88 -18.13
C ILE A 115 14.07 3.90 -18.10
N LEU A 116 15.26 4.47 -17.98
CA LEU A 116 16.52 3.81 -17.75
C LEU A 116 16.96 4.11 -16.31
N LEU A 117 17.42 3.10 -15.59
CA LEU A 117 18.04 3.24 -14.28
C LEU A 117 19.52 2.96 -14.42
N ARG A 118 20.38 3.99 -14.33
CA ARG A 118 21.84 3.87 -14.59
C ARG A 118 22.15 3.14 -15.91
N GLY A 119 21.41 3.46 -16.97
CA GLY A 119 21.56 2.84 -18.29
C GLY A 119 20.86 1.48 -18.48
N GLU A 120 20.29 0.88 -17.43
CA GLU A 120 19.54 -0.37 -17.51
C GLU A 120 18.06 -0.12 -17.81
N THR A 121 17.50 -0.83 -18.80
CA THR A 121 16.09 -0.72 -19.15
C THR A 121 15.19 -1.38 -18.11
N LEU A 122 14.21 -0.64 -17.59
CA LEU A 122 13.24 -1.17 -16.64
C LEU A 122 12.22 -2.09 -17.29
N LEU A 123 11.60 -1.64 -18.38
CA LEU A 123 10.65 -2.41 -19.17
C LEU A 123 10.97 -2.23 -20.65
N THR A 124 10.89 -3.31 -21.42
CA THR A 124 11.10 -3.29 -22.88
C THR A 124 9.82 -2.95 -23.66
N SER A 125 8.68 -2.94 -22.98
CA SER A 125 7.37 -2.61 -23.50
C SER A 125 6.56 -1.86 -22.45
N PRO A 126 5.45 -1.18 -22.83
CA PRO A 126 4.55 -0.58 -21.86
C PRO A 126 4.11 -1.60 -20.79
N ALA A 127 3.94 -1.12 -19.56
CA ALA A 127 3.52 -1.90 -18.42
C ALA A 127 2.22 -2.66 -18.73
N PRO A 128 2.21 -3.99 -18.56
CA PRO A 128 1.02 -4.82 -18.67
C PRO A 128 -0.13 -4.32 -17.78
N ALA A 129 -1.38 -4.58 -18.19
CA ALA A 129 -2.57 -4.01 -17.54
C ALA A 129 -2.75 -4.47 -16.07
N ASP A 130 -2.28 -5.66 -15.74
CA ASP A 130 -2.25 -6.28 -14.41
C ASP A 130 -1.25 -5.59 -13.46
N ILE A 131 -0.08 -5.18 -13.97
CA ILE A 131 0.97 -4.56 -13.14
C ILE A 131 0.85 -3.04 -13.12
N ARG A 132 0.25 -2.43 -14.14
CA ARG A 132 0.15 -0.98 -14.30
C ARG A 132 -0.39 -0.25 -13.07
N PRO A 133 -1.48 -0.67 -12.40
CA PRO A 133 -1.96 0.02 -11.19
C PRO A 133 -0.94 -0.04 -10.05
N VAL A 134 -0.35 -1.20 -9.82
CA VAL A 134 0.68 -1.42 -8.78
C VAL A 134 1.91 -0.57 -9.06
N MET A 135 2.40 -0.60 -10.30
CA MET A 135 3.55 0.19 -10.72
C MET A 135 3.25 1.69 -10.64
N SER A 136 2.06 2.15 -11.03
CA SER A 136 1.69 3.56 -10.91
C SER A 136 1.67 4.05 -9.46
N ALA A 137 1.24 3.20 -8.52
CA ALA A 137 1.16 3.53 -7.10
C ALA A 137 2.53 3.45 -6.40
N LEU A 138 3.38 2.49 -6.78
CA LEU A 138 4.61 2.15 -6.08
C LEU A 138 5.88 2.60 -6.79
N TRP A 139 5.79 3.14 -8.00
CA TRP A 139 6.96 3.55 -8.80
C TRP A 139 7.89 4.46 -8.00
N ALA A 140 7.38 5.57 -7.48
CA ALA A 140 8.19 6.53 -6.71
C ALA A 140 8.85 5.88 -5.49
N SER A 141 8.17 4.92 -4.85
CA SER A 141 8.69 4.21 -3.67
C SER A 141 9.75 3.17 -4.03
N SER A 142 9.65 2.57 -5.22
CA SER A 142 10.55 1.52 -5.70
C SER A 142 11.96 2.02 -6.03
N VAL A 143 12.05 3.29 -6.42
CA VAL A 143 13.31 3.97 -6.76
C VAL A 143 13.75 4.90 -5.63
N ALA A 144 13.09 4.85 -4.47
CA ALA A 144 13.54 5.56 -3.29
C ALA A 144 14.92 5.02 -2.86
N GLY A 145 15.87 5.92 -2.57
CA GLY A 145 17.27 5.59 -2.33
C GLY A 145 18.19 5.77 -3.56
N LEU A 146 17.64 5.95 -4.77
CA LEU A 146 18.45 6.37 -5.92
C LEU A 146 18.66 7.89 -5.94
N LEU A 147 19.72 8.31 -6.63
CA LEU A 147 19.94 9.73 -6.90
C LEU A 147 19.04 10.21 -8.03
N PRO A 148 18.62 11.49 -8.04
CA PRO A 148 17.86 12.03 -9.16
C PRO A 148 18.55 11.82 -10.51
N GLU A 149 19.88 11.90 -10.60
CA GLU A 149 20.63 11.62 -11.85
C GLU A 149 20.54 10.16 -12.32
N ASP A 150 20.31 9.19 -11.44
CA ASP A 150 20.22 7.78 -11.82
C ASP A 150 18.98 7.46 -12.67
N LEU A 151 18.00 8.37 -12.67
CA LEU A 151 16.74 8.25 -13.38
C LEU A 151 16.78 9.00 -14.72
N GLU A 152 16.93 8.26 -15.82
CA GLU A 152 16.98 8.82 -17.17
C GLU A 152 15.71 8.49 -17.93
N SER A 153 15.13 9.49 -18.62
CA SER A 153 14.03 9.24 -19.56
C SER A 153 14.57 9.11 -20.97
N ASP A 154 14.17 8.05 -21.66
CA ASP A 154 14.48 7.78 -23.05
C ASP A 154 13.66 8.67 -24.02
N SER A 155 12.73 9.49 -23.49
CA SER A 155 11.96 10.43 -24.30
C SER A 155 12.58 11.83 -24.30
N GLY A 156 12.90 12.34 -25.50
CA GLY A 156 13.45 13.70 -25.67
C GLY A 156 12.51 14.81 -25.14
N SER A 157 11.19 14.59 -25.15
CA SER A 157 10.22 15.53 -24.59
C SER A 157 10.27 15.61 -23.06
N ALA A 158 10.50 14.49 -22.35
CA ALA A 158 10.61 14.49 -20.89
C ALA A 158 11.94 15.12 -20.44
N GLN A 159 13.02 14.89 -21.19
CA GLN A 159 14.29 15.56 -20.96
C GLN A 159 14.14 17.09 -21.10
N LEU A 160 13.46 17.56 -22.16
CA LEU A 160 13.20 18.98 -22.37
C LEU A 160 12.29 19.58 -21.28
N MET A 161 11.24 18.87 -20.83
CA MET A 161 10.37 19.32 -19.74
C MET A 161 11.14 19.49 -18.42
N SER A 162 12.05 18.55 -18.09
CA SER A 162 12.87 18.63 -16.88
C SER A 162 13.91 19.78 -16.91
N GLY A 163 14.41 20.14 -18.10
CA GLY A 163 15.40 21.21 -18.27
C GLY A 163 14.82 22.62 -18.40
N PHE A 164 13.65 22.78 -19.03
CA PHE A 164 13.05 24.10 -19.31
C PHE A 164 12.00 24.54 -18.29
N PHE A 165 11.29 23.59 -17.67
CA PHE A 165 10.25 23.87 -16.68
C PHE A 165 10.64 23.23 -15.36
N ALA A 166 11.55 23.88 -14.64
CA ALA A 166 11.70 23.64 -13.20
C ALA A 166 10.71 24.58 -12.48
N PRO A 167 9.47 24.16 -12.19
CA PRO A 167 8.59 24.96 -11.36
C PRO A 167 9.30 25.26 -10.03
N GLN A 168 9.09 26.45 -9.48
CA GLN A 168 9.55 26.76 -8.12
C GLN A 168 8.72 25.93 -7.14
N VAL A 169 9.16 24.70 -6.88
CA VAL A 169 8.50 23.79 -5.95
C VAL A 169 8.83 24.23 -4.53
N SER A 170 7.81 24.43 -3.70
CA SER A 170 8.05 24.77 -2.30
C SER A 170 8.60 23.57 -1.54
N GLN A 171 9.42 23.81 -0.51
CA GLN A 171 9.92 22.76 0.36
C GLN A 171 8.79 21.92 0.99
N SER A 172 7.67 22.56 1.30
CA SER A 172 6.48 21.89 1.82
C SER A 172 5.85 20.90 0.83
N GLN A 173 5.88 21.20 -0.48
CA GLN A 173 5.39 20.30 -1.52
C GLN A 173 6.31 19.09 -1.68
N LEU A 174 7.63 19.29 -1.63
CA LEU A 174 8.62 18.19 -1.71
C LEU A 174 8.48 17.22 -0.52
N VAL A 175 8.32 17.75 0.69
CA VAL A 175 8.09 16.91 1.88
C VAL A 175 6.76 16.16 1.78
N ALA A 176 5.70 16.80 1.25
CA ALA A 176 4.42 16.15 1.06
C ALA A 176 4.46 15.03 0.01
N SER A 177 5.18 15.23 -1.10
CA SER A 177 5.38 14.19 -2.12
C SER A 177 6.21 13.02 -1.57
N TYR A 178 7.26 13.30 -0.79
CA TYR A 178 8.04 12.26 -0.12
C TYR A 178 7.20 11.48 0.88
N ARG A 179 6.41 12.16 1.71
CA ARG A 179 5.49 11.51 2.64
C ARG A 179 4.49 10.60 1.93
N LYS A 180 3.93 11.02 0.79
CA LYS A 180 3.07 10.16 -0.06
C LYS A 180 3.82 8.90 -0.53
N THR A 181 5.05 9.07 -0.98
CA THR A 181 5.91 7.99 -1.47
C THR A 181 6.23 6.96 -0.40
N VAL A 182 6.42 7.39 0.85
CA VAL A 182 6.69 6.50 1.99
C VAL A 182 5.39 5.87 2.49
N MET A 183 4.32 6.65 2.61
CA MET A 183 3.06 6.21 3.20
C MET A 183 2.38 5.11 2.39
N THR A 184 2.37 5.25 1.06
CA THR A 184 1.68 4.33 0.15
C THR A 184 2.09 2.87 0.35
N PRO A 185 3.38 2.49 0.25
CA PRO A 185 3.81 1.10 0.47
C PRO A 185 3.66 0.66 1.94
N VAL A 186 3.82 1.55 2.92
CA VAL A 186 3.66 1.19 4.33
C VAL A 186 2.21 0.77 4.61
N VAL A 187 1.25 1.57 4.15
CA VAL A 187 -0.18 1.28 4.32
C VAL A 187 -0.56 0.05 3.50
N LEU A 188 -0.26 0.05 2.20
CA LEU A 188 -0.59 -1.06 1.30
C LEU A 188 0.02 -2.38 1.79
N GLY A 189 1.30 -2.37 2.11
CA GLY A 189 2.03 -3.56 2.53
C GLY A 189 1.54 -4.14 3.85
N ALA A 190 1.30 -3.28 4.86
CA ALA A 190 0.75 -3.71 6.14
C ALA A 190 -0.67 -4.26 5.99
N SER A 191 -1.51 -3.54 5.26
CA SER A 191 -2.91 -3.91 5.02
C SER A 191 -2.97 -5.26 4.29
N LEU A 192 -2.28 -5.39 3.15
CA LEU A 192 -2.22 -6.64 2.37
C LEU A 192 -1.70 -7.82 3.20
N MET A 193 -0.65 -7.63 4.01
CA MET A 193 -0.12 -8.67 4.88
C MET A 193 -1.18 -9.19 5.87
N PHE A 194 -1.83 -8.28 6.60
CA PHE A 194 -2.88 -8.67 7.54
C PHE A 194 -4.12 -9.22 6.85
N GLY A 195 -4.47 -8.68 5.69
CA GLY A 195 -5.56 -9.15 4.86
C GLY A 195 -5.37 -10.60 4.43
N LEU A 196 -4.19 -10.93 3.90
CA LEU A 196 -3.86 -12.30 3.52
C LEU A 196 -3.85 -13.24 4.72
N LEU A 197 -3.25 -12.85 5.85
CA LEU A 197 -3.24 -13.70 7.04
C LEU A 197 -4.66 -14.00 7.55
N ASN A 198 -5.54 -12.99 7.59
CA ASN A 198 -6.94 -13.16 7.97
C ASN A 198 -7.75 -13.93 6.92
N LEU A 199 -7.41 -13.81 5.64
CA LEU A 199 -7.99 -14.61 4.56
C LEU A 199 -7.63 -16.09 4.70
N CYS A 200 -6.34 -16.41 4.95
CA CYS A 200 -5.93 -17.79 5.18
C CYS A 200 -6.61 -18.34 6.47
N GLN A 201 -6.88 -17.50 7.49
CA GLN A 201 -7.70 -17.88 8.65
C GLN A 201 -9.17 -18.15 8.30
N LEU A 202 -9.78 -17.32 7.45
CA LEU A 202 -11.14 -17.54 6.97
C LEU A 202 -11.26 -18.88 6.23
N PHE A 203 -10.31 -19.19 5.34
CA PHE A 203 -10.29 -20.46 4.63
C PHE A 203 -10.04 -21.64 5.57
N ALA A 204 -9.08 -21.54 6.50
CA ALA A 204 -8.83 -22.57 7.49
C ALA A 204 -10.09 -22.86 8.34
N GLY A 205 -10.78 -21.80 8.78
CA GLY A 205 -12.04 -21.92 9.52
C GLY A 205 -13.16 -22.55 8.69
N SER A 206 -13.26 -22.20 7.41
CA SER A 206 -14.27 -22.74 6.49
C SER A 206 -14.05 -24.23 6.21
N VAL A 207 -12.81 -24.65 5.99
CA VAL A 207 -12.44 -26.07 5.83
C VAL A 207 -12.72 -26.84 7.12
N ALA A 208 -12.32 -26.29 8.27
CA ALA A 208 -12.60 -26.93 9.55
C ALA A 208 -14.11 -27.12 9.78
N TRP A 209 -14.92 -26.09 9.49
CA TRP A 209 -16.36 -26.14 9.58
C TRP A 209 -16.98 -27.19 8.63
N GLY A 210 -16.54 -27.23 7.37
CA GLY A 210 -17.01 -28.25 6.41
C GLY A 210 -16.69 -29.69 6.82
N LEU A 211 -15.51 -29.91 7.41
CA LEU A 211 -15.11 -31.23 7.94
C LEU A 211 -15.95 -31.64 9.15
N THR A 212 -16.26 -30.71 10.06
CA THR A 212 -17.18 -31.00 11.19
C THR A 212 -18.58 -31.32 10.70
N PHE A 213 -19.08 -30.57 9.71
CA PHE A 213 -20.42 -30.81 9.15
C PHE A 213 -20.51 -32.17 8.44
N SER A 214 -19.41 -32.62 7.83
CA SER A 214 -19.32 -33.93 7.18
C SER A 214 -19.02 -35.09 8.12
N GLY A 215 -18.94 -34.85 9.44
CA GLY A 215 -18.65 -35.86 10.46
C GLY A 215 -17.21 -36.42 10.42
N GLN A 216 -16.27 -35.71 9.79
CA GLN A 216 -14.88 -36.16 9.61
C GLN A 216 -13.94 -35.67 10.73
N ASP A 217 -14.34 -35.80 11.99
CA ASP A 217 -13.61 -35.23 13.13
C ASP A 217 -12.19 -35.79 13.28
N ARG A 218 -11.97 -37.05 12.88
CA ARG A 218 -10.63 -37.68 12.90
C ARG A 218 -9.66 -37.00 11.92
N LEU A 219 -10.14 -36.59 10.75
CA LEU A 219 -9.32 -35.89 9.76
C LEU A 219 -9.03 -34.47 10.25
N LEU A 220 -10.04 -33.80 10.81
CA LEU A 220 -9.88 -32.47 11.38
C LEU A 220 -8.83 -32.46 12.50
N GLN A 221 -8.87 -33.42 13.44
CA GLN A 221 -7.88 -33.48 14.52
C GLN A 221 -6.44 -33.65 14.02
N ARG A 222 -6.25 -34.42 12.94
CA ARG A 222 -4.92 -34.60 12.31
C ARG A 222 -4.45 -33.34 11.58
N CYS A 223 -5.35 -32.67 10.86
CA CYS A 223 -5.00 -31.55 10.00
C CYS A 223 -5.05 -30.18 10.70
N LYS A 224 -5.75 -30.04 11.84
CA LYS A 224 -6.00 -28.76 12.52
C LYS A 224 -4.74 -27.95 12.80
N LEU A 225 -3.65 -28.61 13.22
CA LEU A 225 -2.38 -27.95 13.53
C LEU A 225 -1.66 -27.45 12.28
N TRP A 226 -1.83 -28.14 11.15
CA TRP A 226 -1.11 -27.85 9.90
C TRP A 226 -1.91 -26.98 8.94
N LEU A 227 -3.23 -26.96 9.04
CA LEU A 227 -4.12 -26.31 8.08
C LEU A 227 -3.80 -24.82 7.90
N LEU A 228 -3.74 -24.07 9.01
CA LEU A 228 -3.45 -22.64 8.94
C LEU A 228 -1.99 -22.36 8.54
N PRO A 229 -0.95 -22.98 9.15
CA PRO A 229 0.43 -22.79 8.69
C PRO A 229 0.64 -23.14 7.21
N ALA A 230 0.05 -24.24 6.74
CA ALA A 230 0.15 -24.66 5.34
C ALA A 230 -0.54 -23.65 4.41
N LEU A 231 -1.75 -23.20 4.75
CA LEU A 231 -2.43 -22.17 3.99
C LEU A 231 -1.64 -20.86 3.98
N THR A 232 -1.11 -20.41 5.11
CA THR A 232 -0.25 -19.22 5.16
C THR A 232 0.99 -19.40 4.29
N LEU A 233 1.65 -20.56 4.33
CA LEU A 233 2.85 -20.83 3.53
C LEU A 233 2.51 -20.84 2.03
N VAL A 234 1.37 -21.42 1.65
CA VAL A 234 0.86 -21.36 0.27
C VAL A 234 0.51 -19.92 -0.13
N CYS A 235 -0.22 -19.17 0.70
CA CYS A 235 -0.58 -17.77 0.47
C CYS A 235 0.68 -16.91 0.26
N MET A 236 1.70 -17.07 1.13
CA MET A 236 2.98 -16.35 1.04
C MET A 236 3.80 -16.79 -0.17
N GLY A 237 3.83 -18.09 -0.44
CA GLY A 237 4.47 -18.65 -1.63
C GLY A 237 3.86 -18.08 -2.91
N LEU A 238 2.52 -18.09 -3.03
CA LEU A 238 1.80 -17.50 -4.16
C LEU A 238 2.00 -16.00 -4.28
N SER A 239 2.21 -15.29 -3.18
CA SER A 239 2.52 -13.85 -3.19
C SER A 239 3.95 -13.56 -3.69
N TRP A 240 4.85 -14.55 -3.64
CA TRP A 240 6.24 -14.41 -4.07
C TRP A 240 6.53 -15.10 -5.42
N TRP A 241 5.66 -16.03 -5.83
CA TRP A 241 5.85 -16.91 -6.98
C TRP A 241 5.73 -16.23 -8.34
N PRO A 242 4.80 -15.29 -8.60
CA PRO A 242 4.80 -14.57 -9.85
C PRO A 242 5.90 -13.51 -9.81
N GLY A 243 7.09 -13.87 -10.31
CA GLY A 243 8.04 -12.88 -10.78
C GLY A 243 7.34 -12.06 -11.86
N ASN A 244 7.12 -10.78 -11.61
CA ASN A 244 6.49 -9.89 -12.57
C ASN A 244 7.56 -9.21 -13.44
N VAL A 245 7.18 -8.70 -14.62
CA VAL A 245 8.14 -8.11 -15.58
C VAL A 245 8.96 -6.97 -14.97
N TRP A 246 8.43 -6.30 -13.96
CA TRP A 246 9.09 -5.21 -13.25
C TRP A 246 10.18 -5.73 -12.29
N THR A 247 9.85 -6.63 -11.37
CA THR A 247 10.79 -7.23 -10.40
C THR A 247 11.80 -8.17 -11.04
N ALA A 248 11.48 -8.72 -12.21
CA ALA A 248 12.39 -9.55 -12.99
C ALA A 248 13.43 -8.71 -13.78
N SER A 249 13.18 -7.42 -13.99
CA SER A 249 14.06 -6.55 -14.78
C SER A 249 15.45 -6.39 -14.14
N ALA A 250 16.47 -6.23 -14.99
CA ALA A 250 17.84 -5.97 -14.55
C ALA A 250 17.92 -4.65 -13.77
N ALA A 251 17.26 -3.60 -14.26
CA ALA A 251 17.17 -2.30 -13.61
C ALA A 251 16.62 -2.40 -12.17
N TYR A 252 15.55 -3.18 -11.94
CA TYR A 252 15.02 -3.35 -10.59
C TYR A 252 15.96 -4.18 -9.70
N ARG A 253 16.47 -5.31 -10.20
CA ARG A 253 17.25 -6.26 -9.38
C ARG A 253 18.66 -5.77 -9.06
N LEU A 254 19.30 -5.04 -9.98
CA LEU A 254 20.69 -4.63 -9.87
C LEU A 254 20.84 -3.19 -9.37
N VAL A 255 19.83 -2.34 -9.59
CA VAL A 255 19.92 -0.91 -9.27
C VAL A 255 18.90 -0.52 -8.20
N ALA A 256 17.59 -0.64 -8.48
CA ALA A 256 16.55 -0.11 -7.60
C ALA A 256 16.47 -0.83 -6.25
N SER A 257 16.35 -2.16 -6.25
CA SER A 257 16.21 -2.97 -5.03
C SER A 257 17.42 -2.85 -4.11
N PRO A 258 18.68 -2.98 -4.58
CA PRO A 258 19.85 -2.79 -3.72
C PRO A 258 19.94 -1.38 -3.11
N ALA A 259 19.69 -0.33 -3.89
CA ALA A 259 19.70 1.05 -3.39
C ALA A 259 18.64 1.25 -2.30
N LEU A 260 17.43 0.74 -2.53
CA LEU A 260 16.34 0.80 -1.55
C LEU A 260 16.71 0.13 -0.22
N TRP A 261 17.37 -1.04 -0.24
CA TRP A 261 17.79 -1.75 0.97
C TRP A 261 18.95 -1.06 1.72
N ILE A 262 19.84 -0.38 0.99
CA ILE A 262 21.00 0.30 1.57
C ILE A 262 20.57 1.65 2.15
N ASP A 263 19.89 2.46 1.36
CA ASP A 263 19.61 3.87 1.68
C ASP A 263 18.27 4.05 2.39
N GLN A 264 17.28 3.16 2.18
CA GLN A 264 15.95 3.23 2.79
C GLN A 264 15.50 1.91 3.46
N PRO A 265 16.28 1.38 4.43
CA PRO A 265 16.08 0.03 4.99
C PRO A 265 14.75 -0.17 5.73
N TYR A 266 14.12 0.90 6.25
CA TYR A 266 12.81 0.81 6.90
C TYR A 266 11.65 0.76 5.90
N LEU A 267 11.85 1.31 4.71
CA LEU A 267 10.86 1.33 3.63
C LEU A 267 10.93 0.06 2.78
N ALA A 268 12.15 -0.46 2.56
CA ALA A 268 12.43 -1.58 1.68
C ALA A 268 11.53 -2.81 1.89
N PRO A 269 11.27 -3.29 3.13
CA PRO A 269 10.44 -4.47 3.34
C PRO A 269 9.00 -4.29 2.83
N PHE A 270 8.44 -3.08 2.99
CA PHE A 270 7.07 -2.78 2.58
C PHE A 270 6.96 -2.68 1.06
N VAL A 271 7.95 -2.07 0.41
CA VAL A 271 7.99 -1.93 -1.04
C VAL A 271 8.23 -3.29 -1.69
N GLU A 272 9.25 -4.05 -1.29
CA GLU A 272 9.53 -5.38 -1.84
C GLU A 272 8.35 -6.33 -1.68
N TRP A 273 7.71 -6.31 -0.51
CA TRP A 273 6.50 -7.09 -0.27
C TRP A 273 5.38 -6.66 -1.20
N SER A 274 5.06 -5.36 -1.28
CA SER A 274 3.92 -4.86 -2.03
C SER A 274 4.09 -5.07 -3.54
N VAL A 275 5.28 -4.81 -4.08
CA VAL A 275 5.55 -4.95 -5.52
C VAL A 275 5.43 -6.41 -5.98
N ARG A 276 5.70 -7.39 -5.10
CA ARG A 276 5.57 -8.83 -5.41
C ARG A 276 4.17 -9.36 -5.15
N ALA A 277 3.61 -9.02 -3.99
CA ALA A 277 2.37 -9.60 -3.52
C ALA A 277 1.14 -9.02 -4.23
N GLU A 278 1.04 -7.70 -4.42
CA GLU A 278 -0.15 -7.08 -5.03
C GLU A 278 -0.54 -7.69 -6.39
N PRO A 279 0.38 -7.83 -7.36
CA PRO A 279 0.04 -8.39 -8.67
C PRO A 279 -0.57 -9.80 -8.61
N ALA A 280 -0.21 -10.60 -7.60
CA ALA A 280 -0.77 -11.95 -7.43
C ALA A 280 -2.26 -11.93 -7.01
N TRP A 281 -2.72 -10.83 -6.41
CA TRP A 281 -4.06 -10.71 -5.82
C TRP A 281 -4.94 -9.65 -6.48
N ALA A 282 -4.40 -8.83 -7.39
CA ALA A 282 -5.06 -7.70 -8.02
C ALA A 282 -6.44 -8.02 -8.62
N ASP A 283 -6.56 -9.13 -9.35
CA ASP A 283 -7.84 -9.55 -9.96
C ASP A 283 -8.90 -9.92 -8.91
N SER A 284 -8.46 -10.65 -7.88
CA SER A 284 -9.35 -11.05 -6.77
C SER A 284 -9.82 -9.82 -6.00
N VAL A 285 -8.91 -8.89 -5.73
CA VAL A 285 -9.14 -7.61 -5.08
C VAL A 285 -10.13 -6.75 -5.86
N ALA A 286 -9.93 -6.59 -7.18
CA ALA A 286 -10.80 -5.82 -8.06
C ALA A 286 -12.20 -6.43 -8.22
N TRP A 287 -12.29 -7.77 -8.21
CA TRP A 287 -13.58 -8.45 -8.24
C TRP A 287 -14.37 -8.21 -6.95
N VAL A 288 -13.74 -8.37 -5.78
CA VAL A 288 -14.40 -8.16 -4.48
C VAL A 288 -14.90 -6.73 -4.34
N HIS A 289 -14.09 -5.73 -4.71
CA HIS A 289 -14.48 -4.32 -4.64
C HIS A 289 -15.75 -4.02 -5.46
N ARG A 290 -15.80 -4.50 -6.71
CA ARG A 290 -16.94 -4.27 -7.62
C ARG A 290 -18.17 -5.07 -7.22
N ALA A 291 -18.00 -6.36 -6.93
CA ALA A 291 -19.11 -7.27 -6.71
C ALA A 291 -19.74 -7.11 -5.31
N MET A 292 -18.93 -6.83 -4.29
CA MET A 292 -19.39 -6.87 -2.89
C MET A 292 -19.59 -5.48 -2.27
N LEU A 293 -18.79 -4.48 -2.65
CA LEU A 293 -18.89 -3.10 -2.12
C LEU A 293 -19.36 -2.06 -3.14
N GLN A 294 -19.73 -2.47 -4.35
CA GLN A 294 -20.33 -1.59 -5.37
C GLN A 294 -19.54 -0.29 -5.61
N ASN A 295 -18.21 -0.37 -5.58
CA ASN A 295 -17.29 0.77 -5.73
C ASN A 295 -17.34 1.80 -4.58
N PHE A 296 -17.39 1.34 -3.34
CA PHE A 296 -17.34 2.21 -2.15
C PHE A 296 -16.09 3.12 -2.15
N GLU A 297 -16.31 4.42 -1.93
CA GLU A 297 -15.27 5.44 -2.13
C GLU A 297 -14.33 5.67 -0.92
N PHE A 298 -14.62 5.08 0.25
CA PHE A 298 -13.84 5.24 1.49
C PHE A 298 -13.64 6.71 1.94
N LYS A 299 -14.70 7.52 1.89
CA LYS A 299 -14.69 8.89 2.46
C LYS A 299 -14.85 8.86 3.98
N VAL A 300 -14.16 9.75 4.71
CA VAL A 300 -14.30 9.84 6.17
C VAL A 300 -15.60 10.60 6.54
N PRO A 301 -16.57 9.95 7.23
CA PRO A 301 -17.90 10.54 7.44
C PRO A 301 -17.92 11.68 8.48
N PHE A 302 -16.95 11.76 9.40
CA PHE A 302 -16.93 12.74 10.51
C PHE A 302 -15.87 13.84 10.34
N ARG A 303 -15.61 14.27 9.09
CA ARG A 303 -14.60 15.29 8.80
C ARG A 303 -14.78 16.59 9.60
N HIS A 304 -16.01 16.99 9.87
CA HIS A 304 -16.34 18.19 10.66
C HIS A 304 -15.97 18.06 12.16
N TRP A 305 -15.84 16.85 12.70
CA TRP A 305 -15.42 16.61 14.09
C TRP A 305 -13.91 16.43 14.26
N LEU A 306 -13.19 16.06 13.19
CA LEU A 306 -11.75 15.76 13.23
C LEU A 306 -10.85 16.99 12.98
N GLY A 307 -11.42 18.20 12.92
CA GLY A 307 -10.66 19.45 13.10
C GLY A 307 -9.58 19.73 12.04
N HIS A 308 -9.89 19.55 10.75
CA HIS A 308 -9.15 20.22 9.69
C HIS A 308 -10.06 21.23 8.99
N GLU A 309 -10.19 22.41 9.59
CA GLU A 309 -10.48 23.62 8.84
C GLU A 309 -9.30 23.86 7.90
N GLY A 310 -9.40 23.35 6.67
CA GLY A 310 -8.82 24.04 5.55
C GLY A 310 -9.58 25.35 5.41
N THR A 311 -8.96 26.43 5.86
CA THR A 311 -9.38 27.78 5.50
C THR A 311 -9.27 27.89 3.98
N GLU A 312 -10.37 27.63 3.27
CA GLU A 312 -10.57 28.26 1.97
C GLU A 312 -10.63 29.77 2.22
N PRO A 313 -9.75 30.60 1.62
CA PRO A 313 -9.99 32.03 1.60
C PRO A 313 -11.25 32.26 0.76
N SER A 314 -12.32 32.61 1.44
CA SER A 314 -13.56 33.09 0.83
C SER A 314 -13.23 34.16 -0.22
N PRO A 315 -13.63 34.01 -1.50
CA PRO A 315 -13.50 35.08 -2.45
C PRO A 315 -14.64 36.03 -2.14
N LEU A 316 -14.36 37.18 -1.51
CA LEU A 316 -15.10 38.45 -1.60
C LEU A 316 -14.80 39.33 -0.37
N ALA A 317 -13.95 40.33 -0.56
CA ALA A 317 -14.21 41.71 -0.15
C ALA A 317 -12.99 42.57 -0.51
N ALA A 318 -12.99 43.15 -1.70
CA ALA A 318 -12.21 44.34 -1.96
C ALA A 318 -12.82 45.49 -1.16
N PRO A 319 -12.07 46.22 -0.30
CA PRO A 319 -12.50 47.52 0.14
C PRO A 319 -12.12 48.55 -0.91
N LEU A 320 -13.14 49.14 -1.52
CA LEU A 320 -13.07 50.46 -2.13
C LEU A 320 -12.57 51.47 -1.09
N ARG A 321 -11.38 52.02 -1.29
CA ARG A 321 -11.05 53.46 -1.18
C ARG A 321 -9.60 53.73 -1.54
#